data_AF-A0A0D6AJ71-F1
#
_entry.id   AF-A0A0D6AJ71-F1
#
_cell.length_a   1.000
_cell.length_b   1.000
_cell.length_c   1.000
_cell.angle_alpha   90.00
_cell.angle_beta   90.00
_cell.angle_gamma   90.00
#
_symmetry.space_group_name_H-M   'P 1'
#
loop_
_entity.id
_entity.type
_entity.pdbx_description
1 polymer ?
#
loop_
_entity_poly.entity_id
_entity_poly.type
_entity_poly.pdbx_seq_one_letter_code
_entity_poly.pdbx_strand_id
1 'polypeptide(L)'
;MKILPLTGLFLLSKYEIHLVNIEIWSFDLLGAFLLGATTFLIAFALNNTIADYRYSESLPLEVSNILESINDTNLLVAILHSEYNSQPLKNALIIFGKELLEALETNMPLESVINNINFLNHFLLI
;
A
#
# COMPACT_ATOMS: atom_id res chain seq x y z
N MET A 1 -6.53 -54.56 18.36
CA MET A 1 -7.79 -54.08 18.96
C MET A 1 -7.53 -52.99 20.03
N LYS A 2 -6.95 -51.84 19.69
CA LYS A 2 -6.66 -50.75 20.67
C LYS A 2 -7.54 -49.51 20.51
N ILE A 3 -8.20 -49.36 19.36
CA ILE A 3 -8.98 -48.16 19.01
C ILE A 3 -10.45 -48.31 19.44
N LEU A 4 -10.99 -49.53 19.41
CA LEU A 4 -12.38 -49.84 19.77
C LEU A 4 -12.82 -49.29 21.15
N PRO A 5 -12.05 -49.44 22.25
CA PRO A 5 -12.44 -48.88 23.53
C PRO A 5 -12.43 -47.34 23.51
N LEU A 6 -11.49 -46.71 22.80
CA LEU A 6 -11.42 -45.26 22.67
C LEU A 6 -12.61 -44.70 21.89
N THR A 7 -13.00 -45.39 20.82
CA THR A 7 -14.17 -45.04 20.02
C THR A 7 -15.46 -45.20 20.82
N GLY A 8 -15.59 -46.28 21.60
CA GLY A 8 -16.72 -46.46 22.50
C GLY A 8 -16.82 -45.36 23.56
N LEU A 9 -15.69 -44.99 24.15
CA LEU A 9 -15.62 -43.90 25.13
C LEU A 9 -16.00 -42.56 24.51
N PHE A 10 -15.50 -42.25 23.31
CA PHE A 10 -15.88 -41.04 22.58
C PHE A 10 -17.39 -40.96 22.28
N LEU A 11 -17.98 -42.09 21.85
CA LEU A 11 -19.42 -42.15 21.56
C LEU A 11 -20.27 -41.96 22.82
N LEU A 12 -19.87 -42.59 23.94
CA LEU A 12 -20.53 -42.43 25.24
C LEU A 12 -20.45 -40.99 25.75
N SER A 13 -19.26 -40.39 25.71
CA SER A 13 -19.09 -38.99 26.11
C SER A 13 -19.93 -38.04 25.25
N LYS A 14 -20.02 -38.26 23.93
CA LYS A 14 -20.89 -37.47 23.06
C LYS A 14 -22.37 -37.62 23.39
N TYR A 15 -22.80 -38.83 23.74
CA TYR A 15 -24.17 -39.13 24.15
C TYR A 15 -24.53 -38.44 25.47
N GLU A 16 -23.64 -38.48 26.46
CA GLU A 16 -23.81 -37.78 27.74
C GLU A 16 -23.91 -36.26 27.55
N ILE A 17 -23.04 -35.67 26.73
CA ILE A 17 -23.09 -34.22 26.42
C ILE A 17 -24.42 -33.83 25.77
N HIS A 18 -24.95 -34.68 24.87
CA HIS A 18 -26.24 -34.45 24.22
C HIS A 18 -27.42 -34.52 25.20
N LEU A 19 -27.41 -35.48 26.14
CA LEU A 19 -28.46 -35.63 27.15
C LEU A 19 -28.54 -34.44 28.11
N VAL A 20 -27.41 -33.84 28.44
CA VAL A 20 -27.36 -32.71 29.38
C VAL A 20 -27.63 -31.37 28.67
N ASN A 21 -27.89 -31.37 27.35
CA ASN A 21 -28.04 -30.14 26.53
C ASN A 21 -26.92 -29.12 26.82
N ILE A 22 -25.72 -29.60 27.14
CA ILE A 22 -24.57 -28.74 27.34
C ILE A 22 -24.09 -28.35 25.95
N GLU A 23 -24.66 -27.28 25.40
CA GLU A 23 -24.06 -26.54 24.31
C GLU A 23 -22.81 -25.86 24.86
N ILE A 24 -21.68 -26.56 24.87
CA ILE A 24 -20.39 -26.02 25.34
C ILE A 24 -20.09 -24.70 24.61
N TRP A 25 -20.50 -24.62 23.34
CA TRP A 25 -20.60 -23.41 22.53
C TRP A 25 -21.92 -23.43 21.76
N SER A 26 -22.88 -22.59 22.12
CA SER A 26 -24.00 -22.29 21.23
C SER A 26 -23.49 -21.31 20.17
N PHE A 27 -23.11 -21.84 19.02
CA PHE A 27 -22.94 -20.99 17.83
C PHE A 27 -24.34 -20.60 17.38
N ASP A 28 -24.93 -19.65 18.08
CA ASP A 28 -26.23 -19.13 17.70
C ASP A 28 -26.09 -18.44 16.32
N LEU A 29 -27.23 -18.34 15.64
CA LEU A 29 -27.27 -17.76 14.30
C LEU A 29 -26.66 -16.36 14.29
N LEU A 30 -26.85 -15.58 15.36
CA LEU A 30 -26.36 -14.21 15.52
C LEU A 30 -24.82 -14.16 15.60
N GLY A 31 -24.18 -15.08 16.32
CA GLY A 31 -22.73 -15.22 16.41
C GLY A 31 -22.11 -15.59 15.06
N ALA A 32 -22.74 -16.52 14.33
CA ALA A 32 -22.31 -16.87 12.97
C ALA A 32 -22.45 -15.67 12.00
N PHE A 33 -23.56 -14.93 12.08
CA PHE A 33 -23.77 -13.71 11.28
C PHE A 33 -22.76 -12.62 11.60
N LEU A 34 -22.47 -12.37 12.88
CA LEU A 34 -21.48 -11.38 13.32
C LEU A 34 -20.08 -11.72 12.83
N LEU A 35 -19.66 -12.99 12.95
CA LEU A 35 -18.36 -13.43 12.47
C LEU A 35 -18.26 -13.35 10.94
N GLY A 36 -19.32 -13.72 10.22
CA GLY A 36 -19.38 -13.57 8.76
C GLY A 36 -19.27 -12.11 8.33
N ALA A 37 -20.07 -11.22 8.93
CA ALA A 37 -20.06 -9.80 8.64
C ALA A 37 -18.71 -9.15 8.96
N THR A 38 -18.11 -9.49 10.10
CA THR A 38 -16.79 -8.98 10.50
C THR A 38 -15.70 -9.46 9.56
N THR A 39 -15.71 -10.75 9.19
CA THR A 39 -14.74 -11.31 8.24
C THR A 39 -14.85 -10.63 6.88
N PHE A 40 -16.09 -10.40 6.41
CA PHE A 40 -16.34 -9.68 5.16
C PHE A 40 -15.81 -8.24 5.20
N LEU A 41 -16.07 -7.50 6.27
CA LEU A 41 -15.58 -6.13 6.43
C LEU A 41 -14.05 -6.06 6.50
N ILE A 42 -13.41 -6.99 7.21
CA ILE A 42 -11.94 -7.10 7.25
C ILE A 42 -11.39 -7.39 5.86
N ALA A 43 -11.96 -8.36 5.14
CA ALA A 43 -11.53 -8.68 3.79
C ALA A 43 -11.69 -7.49 2.84
N PHE A 44 -12.79 -6.74 2.95
CA PHE A 44 -13.02 -5.53 2.16
C PHE A 44 -12.01 -4.42 2.47
N ALA A 45 -11.74 -4.17 3.75
CA ALA A 45 -10.75 -3.19 4.18
C ALA A 45 -9.34 -3.56 3.70
N LEU A 46 -8.94 -4.82 3.87
CA LEU A 46 -7.64 -5.33 3.41
C LEU A 46 -7.50 -5.23 1.89
N ASN A 47 -8.56 -5.51 1.13
CA ASN A 47 -8.51 -5.40 -0.32
C ASN A 47 -8.19 -3.96 -0.78
N ASN A 48 -8.78 -2.96 -0.13
CA ASN A 48 -8.48 -1.56 -0.42
C ASN A 48 -7.05 -1.19 0.00
N THR A 49 -6.62 -1.58 1.21
CA THR A 49 -5.24 -1.32 1.66
C THR A 49 -4.19 -1.96 0.73
N ILE A 50 -4.44 -3.17 0.25
CA ILE A 50 -3.55 -3.85 -0.70
C ILE A 50 -3.56 -3.14 -2.05
N ALA A 51 -4.72 -2.64 -2.51
CA ALA A 51 -4.80 -1.87 -3.75
C ALA A 51 -4.00 -0.56 -3.65
N ASP A 52 -4.14 0.17 -2.55
CA ASP A 52 -3.40 1.41 -2.29
C ASP A 52 -1.89 1.15 -2.19
N TYR A 53 -1.49 0.05 -1.56
CA TYR A 53 -0.09 -0.39 -1.52
C TYR A 53 0.45 -0.67 -2.91
N ARG A 54 -0.28 -1.44 -3.74
CA ARG A 54 0.14 -1.75 -5.12
C ARG A 54 0.27 -0.51 -5.99
N TYR A 55 -0.62 0.47 -5.82
CA TYR A 55 -0.50 1.75 -6.49
C TYR A 55 0.75 2.50 -6.02
N SER A 56 0.94 2.58 -4.70
CA SER A 56 2.07 3.28 -4.08
C SER A 56 3.43 2.65 -4.42
N GLU A 57 3.48 1.32 -4.62
CA GLU A 57 4.69 0.59 -5.01
C GLU A 57 5.26 1.07 -6.35
N SER A 58 4.38 1.46 -7.29
CA SER A 58 4.79 1.93 -8.61
C SER A 58 5.22 3.41 -8.64
N LEU A 59 4.77 4.23 -7.69
CA LEU A 59 4.98 5.67 -7.71
C LEU A 59 6.46 6.09 -7.68
N PRO A 60 7.36 5.51 -6.85
CA PRO A 60 8.77 5.90 -6.85
C PRO A 60 9.45 5.67 -8.20
N LEU A 61 9.09 4.57 -8.88
CA LEU A 61 9.61 4.24 -10.19
C LEU A 61 9.12 5.24 -11.24
N GLU A 62 7.81 5.55 -11.24
CA GLU A 62 7.24 6.53 -12.16
C GLU A 62 7.86 7.91 -11.99
N VAL A 63 8.02 8.37 -10.74
CA VAL A 63 8.69 9.64 -10.44
C VAL A 63 10.14 9.64 -10.95
N SER A 64 10.90 8.57 -10.70
CA SER A 64 12.27 8.45 -11.19
C SER A 64 12.33 8.56 -12.71
N ASN A 65 11.45 7.85 -13.41
CA ASN A 65 11.39 7.87 -14.88
C ASN A 65 11.05 9.26 -15.41
N ILE A 66 10.14 9.99 -14.75
CA ILE A 66 9.79 11.37 -15.13
C ILE A 66 11.00 12.29 -14.98
N LEU A 67 11.69 12.25 -13.83
CA LEU A 67 12.86 13.10 -13.59
C LEU A 67 14.00 12.81 -14.58
N GLU A 68 14.24 11.53 -14.87
CA GLU A 68 15.22 11.11 -15.87
C GLU A 68 14.84 11.60 -17.26
N SER A 69 13.59 11.41 -17.69
CA SER A 69 13.11 11.85 -19.01
C SER A 69 13.22 13.37 -19.21
N ILE A 70 12.91 14.17 -18.17
CA ILE A 70 13.09 15.62 -18.22
C ILE A 70 14.58 15.96 -18.34
N ASN A 71 15.45 15.31 -17.56
CA ASN A 71 16.87 15.57 -17.63
C ASN A 71 17.50 15.15 -18.97
N ASP A 72 17.07 14.03 -19.55
CA ASP A 72 17.53 13.59 -20.87
C ASP A 72 17.17 14.61 -21.95
N THR A 73 15.94 15.12 -21.90
CA THR A 73 15.49 16.20 -22.79
C THR A 73 16.30 17.48 -22.57
N ASN A 74 16.54 17.87 -21.32
CA ASN A 74 17.36 19.02 -20.93
C ASN A 74 18.79 18.91 -21.49
N LEU A 75 19.41 17.73 -21.40
CA LEU A 75 20.74 17.47 -21.96
C LEU A 75 20.74 17.47 -23.49
N LEU A 76 19.71 16.90 -24.11
CA LEU A 76 19.55 16.90 -25.57
C LEU A 76 19.48 18.34 -26.11
N VAL A 77 18.70 19.21 -25.46
CA VAL A 77 18.60 20.63 -25.85
C VAL A 77 19.95 21.34 -25.72
N ALA A 78 20.72 21.07 -24.65
CA ALA A 78 22.06 21.64 -24.47
C ALA A 78 23.07 21.20 -25.53
N ILE A 79 22.94 19.97 -26.04
CA ILE A 79 23.77 19.48 -27.16
C ILE A 79 23.39 20.19 -28.46
N LEU A 80 22.10 20.44 -28.68
CA LEU A 80 21.59 21.05 -29.91
C LEU A 80 21.77 22.58 -29.93
N HIS A 81 21.82 23.24 -28.77
CA HIS A 81 21.89 24.70 -28.66
C HIS A 81 23.03 25.10 -27.70
N SER A 82 24.15 25.57 -28.24
CA SER A 82 25.37 25.91 -27.47
C SER A 82 25.20 27.07 -26.48
N GLU A 83 24.14 27.86 -26.64
CA GLU A 83 23.78 28.99 -25.77
C GLU A 83 22.87 28.59 -24.60
N TYR A 84 22.31 27.38 -24.62
CA TYR A 84 21.46 26.86 -23.56
C TYR A 84 22.31 26.28 -22.41
N ASN A 85 22.04 26.73 -21.19
CA ASN A 85 22.66 26.18 -19.98
C ASN A 85 21.68 25.21 -19.28
N SER A 86 22.01 23.92 -19.26
CA SER A 86 21.18 22.88 -18.64
C SER A 86 21.28 22.79 -17.12
N GLN A 87 22.26 23.45 -16.50
CA GLN A 87 22.52 23.31 -15.07
C GLN A 87 21.39 23.81 -14.15
N PRO A 88 20.72 24.94 -14.41
CA PRO A 88 19.64 25.42 -13.55
C PRO A 88 18.50 24.40 -13.43
N LEU A 89 18.02 23.85 -14.56
CA LEU A 89 16.96 22.84 -14.56
C LEU A 89 17.42 21.54 -13.90
N LYS A 90 18.65 21.09 -14.18
CA LYS A 90 19.22 19.90 -13.53
C LYS A 90 19.26 20.04 -12.01
N ASN A 91 19.69 21.19 -11.49
CA ASN A 91 19.73 21.45 -10.06
C ASN A 91 18.32 21.50 -9.45
N ALA A 92 17.36 22.10 -10.14
CA ALA A 92 15.96 22.13 -9.70
C ALA A 92 15.36 20.72 -9.59
N LEU A 93 15.64 19.83 -10.55
CA LEU A 93 15.20 18.43 -10.50
C LEU A 93 15.81 17.66 -9.31
N ILE A 94 17.09 17.90 -9.01
CA ILE A 94 17.77 17.29 -7.84
C ILE A 94 17.14 17.78 -6.54
N ILE A 95 16.86 19.08 -6.41
CA ILE A 95 16.23 19.65 -5.22
C ILE A 95 14.84 19.05 -5.03
N PHE A 96 14.03 19.02 -6.09
CA PHE A 96 12.70 18.42 -6.06
C PHE A 96 12.74 16.94 -5.63
N GLY A 97 13.61 16.13 -6.23
CA GLY A 97 13.73 14.72 -5.88
C GLY A 97 14.13 14.49 -4.42
N LYS A 98 15.04 15.32 -3.89
CA LYS A 98 15.45 15.25 -2.48
C LYS A 98 14.33 15.64 -1.53
N GLU A 99 13.63 16.75 -1.80
CA GLU A 99 12.53 17.19 -0.95
C GLU A 99 11.36 16.23 -0.97
N LEU A 100 11.06 15.63 -2.14
CA LEU A 100 10.05 14.59 -2.23
C LEU A 100 10.42 13.37 -1.39
N LEU A 101 11.67 12.90 -1.48
CA LEU A 101 12.15 11.78 -0.67
C LEU A 101 12.08 12.10 0.83
N GLU A 102 12.56 13.28 1.23
CA GLU A 102 12.53 13.72 2.63
C GLU A 102 11.09 13.81 3.16
N ALA A 103 10.17 14.35 2.36
CA ALA A 103 8.76 14.44 2.74
C ALA A 103 8.12 13.06 2.94
N LEU A 104 8.46 12.08 2.08
CA LEU A 104 7.99 10.71 2.19
C LEU A 104 8.58 9.95 3.40
N GLU A 105 9.86 10.17 3.72
CA GLU A 105 10.54 9.52 4.85
C GLU A 105 10.10 10.08 6.21
N THR A 106 9.86 11.39 6.27
CA THR A 106 9.57 12.11 7.53
C THR A 106 8.08 12.38 7.77
N ASN A 107 7.22 11.96 6.83
CA ASN A 107 5.76 12.18 6.86
C ASN A 107 5.39 13.68 6.96
N MET A 108 6.21 14.54 6.36
CA MET A 108 6.01 15.99 6.35
C MET A 108 4.92 16.41 5.35
N PRO A 109 4.26 17.56 5.56
CA PRO A 109 3.27 18.09 4.63
C PRO A 109 3.89 18.39 3.26
N LEU A 110 3.21 17.95 2.19
CA LEU A 110 3.65 18.05 0.79
C LEU A 110 3.64 19.48 0.22
N GLU A 111 3.32 20.49 1.03
CA GLU A 111 3.23 21.89 0.60
C GLU A 111 4.57 22.42 0.06
N SER A 112 5.71 21.99 0.63
CA SER A 112 7.05 22.32 0.11
C SER A 112 7.27 21.74 -1.30
N VAL A 113 6.89 20.47 -1.49
CA VAL A 113 7.04 19.75 -2.76
C VAL A 113 6.20 20.42 -3.86
N ILE A 114 4.96 20.83 -3.54
CA ILE A 114 4.06 21.51 -4.48
C ILE A 114 4.63 22.86 -4.93
N ASN A 115 5.22 23.62 -4.01
CA ASN A 115 5.86 24.90 -4.36
C ASN A 115 7.04 24.70 -5.33
N ASN A 116 7.79 23.61 -5.19
CA ASN A 116 8.88 23.28 -6.11
C ASN A 116 8.40 22.82 -7.49
N ILE A 117 7.22 22.19 -7.60
CA ILE A 117 6.62 21.88 -8.91
C ILE A 117 6.32 23.19 -9.67
N ASN A 118 5.79 24.20 -8.99
CA ASN A 118 5.55 25.52 -9.62
C ASN A 118 6.85 26.19 -10.07
N PHE A 119 7.93 26.03 -9.31
CA PHE A 119 9.25 26.52 -9.71
C PHE A 119 9.81 25.78 -10.93
N LEU A 120 9.65 24.44 -10.99
CA LEU A 120 10.06 23.63 -12.14
C LEU A 120 9.32 24.02 -13.42
N ASN A 121 8.01 24.32 -13.33
CA ASN A 121 7.22 24.76 -14.48
C ASN A 121 7.78 26.02 -15.15
N HIS A 122 8.47 26.88 -14.39
CA HIS A 122 9.10 28.07 -14.97
C HIS A 122 10.23 27.73 -15.94
N PHE A 123 10.94 26.62 -15.73
CA PHE A 123 12.03 26.17 -16.61
C PHE A 123 11.55 25.32 -17.78
N LEU A 124 10.33 24.77 -17.70
CA LEU A 124 9.77 23.86 -18.72
C LEU A 124 8.91 24.59 -19.77
N LEU A 125 8.52 25.84 -19.51
CA LEU A 125 7.68 26.67 -20.41
C LEU A 125 8.47 27.68 -21.26
N ILE A 126 9.80 27.60 -21.25
CA ILE A 126 10.72 28.39 -22.08
C ILE A 126 11.34 27.46 -23.12
#